data_AF-A0A3B1B9X4-F1
#
_entry.id   AF-A0A3B1B9X4-F1
#
_cell.length_a   1.000
_cell.length_b   1.000
_cell.length_c   1.000
_cell.angle_alpha   90.00
_cell.angle_beta   90.00
_cell.angle_gamma   90.00
#
_symmetry.space_group_name_H-M   'P 1'
#
loop_
_entity.id
_entity.type
_entity.pdbx_description
1 polymer ?
#
loop_
_entity_poly.entity_id
_entity_poly.type
_entity_poly.pdbx_seq_one_letter_code
_entity_poly.pdbx_strand_id
1 'polypeptide(L)'
;MTNKKAWSGRFTEPTHPLVEKFNASLEFDYRLYKHDIMGSIAHVKMLGNQKIILKKEADAIVKGLKKVEAEIESGKFTLDIADEDIHMAIERRLGEK
;
A
#
# COMPACT_ATOMS: atom_id res chain seq x y z
N MET A 1 1.49 -5.02 13.28
CA MET A 1 2.18 -3.72 13.44
C MET A 1 1.15 -2.72 13.91
N THR A 2 1.49 -1.82 14.82
CA THR A 2 0.56 -0.81 15.36
C THR A 2 -0.01 0.03 14.23
N ASN A 3 -1.33 0.16 14.17
CA ASN A 3 -2.12 0.93 13.21
C ASN A 3 -1.77 2.43 13.29
N LYS A 4 -0.60 2.80 12.75
CA LYS A 4 -0.05 4.16 12.76
C LYS A 4 0.16 4.58 11.31
N LYS A 5 -0.50 5.66 10.91
CA LYS A 5 -0.40 6.23 9.55
C LYS A 5 1.05 6.51 9.20
N ALA A 6 1.45 6.25 7.96
CA ALA A 6 2.84 6.35 7.50
C ALA A 6 3.50 7.72 7.80
N TRP A 7 2.70 8.79 7.81
CA TRP A 7 3.14 10.16 8.03
C TRP A 7 2.91 10.70 9.46
N SER A 8 2.25 9.93 10.34
CA SER A 8 1.86 10.39 11.68
C SER A 8 3.04 10.63 12.65
N GLY A 9 4.26 10.24 12.28
CA GLY A 9 5.44 10.31 13.17
C GLY A 9 5.81 11.71 13.68
N ARG A 10 5.26 12.78 13.08
CA ARG A 10 5.52 14.18 13.46
C ARG A 10 4.39 14.83 14.27
N PHE A 11 3.28 14.14 14.48
CA PHE A 11 2.12 14.67 15.21
C PHE A 11 2.02 14.05 16.61
N THR A 12 1.67 14.87 17.60
CA THR A 12 1.45 14.44 18.98
C THR A 12 -0.01 14.09 19.27
N GLU A 13 -0.92 14.49 18.39
CA GLU A 13 -2.38 14.30 18.51
C GLU A 13 -2.93 13.58 17.26
N PRO A 14 -4.01 12.79 17.39
CA PRO A 14 -4.67 12.17 16.25
C PRO A 14 -5.33 13.21 15.35
N THR A 15 -5.43 12.88 14.06
CA THR A 15 -6.13 13.73 13.10
C THR A 15 -7.64 13.71 13.37
N HIS A 16 -8.28 14.86 13.24
CA HIS A 16 -9.73 14.94 13.44
C HIS A 16 -10.47 14.09 12.38
N PRO A 17 -11.48 13.28 12.73
CA PRO A 17 -12.15 12.36 11.79
C PRO A 17 -12.71 13.03 10.54
N LEU A 18 -13.20 14.27 10.66
CA LEU A 18 -13.65 15.06 9.50
C LEU A 18 -12.52 15.35 8.51
N VAL A 19 -11.31 15.62 9.00
CA VAL A 19 -10.14 15.87 8.14
C VAL A 19 -9.70 14.58 7.46
N GLU A 20 -9.77 13.45 8.16
CA GLU A 20 -9.48 12.13 7.56
C GLU A 20 -10.44 11.81 6.42
N LYS A 21 -11.74 11.95 6.66
CA LYS A 21 -12.77 11.71 5.64
C LYS A 21 -12.66 12.68 4.46
N PHE A 22 -12.35 13.95 4.73
CA PHE A 22 -12.22 14.95 3.68
C PHE A 22 -10.99 14.73 2.79
N ASN A 23 -9.89 14.24 3.36
CA ASN A 23 -8.65 14.00 2.62
C ASN A 23 -8.57 12.62 1.96
N ALA A 24 -9.35 11.64 2.41
CA ALA A 24 -9.33 10.30 1.84
C ALA A 24 -9.69 10.33 0.35
N SER A 25 -8.81 9.79 -0.48
CA SER A 25 -8.98 9.67 -1.93
C SER A 25 -9.37 8.27 -2.39
N LEU A 26 -9.36 7.29 -1.47
CA LEU A 26 -9.61 5.87 -1.75
C LEU A 26 -10.89 5.62 -2.56
N GLU A 27 -11.95 6.40 -2.32
CA GLU A 27 -13.24 6.26 -3.02
C GLU A 27 -13.13 6.44 -4.54
N PHE A 28 -12.13 7.18 -5.04
CA PHE A 28 -11.96 7.46 -6.47
C PHE A 28 -10.60 7.02 -7.03
N ASP A 29 -9.54 7.00 -6.22
CA ASP A 29 -8.20 6.60 -6.68
C ASP A 29 -8.02 5.07 -6.74
N TYR A 30 -8.92 4.28 -6.13
CA TYR A 30 -8.89 2.82 -6.17
C TYR A 30 -8.74 2.28 -7.60
N ARG A 31 -9.32 2.95 -8.59
CA ARG A 31 -9.19 2.61 -10.03
C ARG A 31 -7.74 2.56 -10.53
N LEU A 32 -6.80 3.15 -9.80
CA LEU A 32 -5.38 3.25 -10.13
C LEU A 32 -4.55 2.08 -9.59
N TYR A 33 -5.13 1.12 -8.86
CA TYR A 33 -4.40 0.02 -8.23
C TYR A 33 -3.41 -0.70 -9.16
N LYS A 34 -3.78 -0.93 -10.42
CA LYS A 34 -2.90 -1.59 -11.40
C LYS A 34 -1.61 -0.80 -11.66
N HIS A 35 -1.74 0.52 -11.72
CA HIS A 35 -0.61 1.41 -11.98
C HIS A 35 0.30 1.50 -10.76
N ASP A 36 -0.28 1.58 -9.56
CA ASP A 36 0.46 1.57 -8.31
C ASP A 36 1.26 0.26 -8.14
N ILE A 37 0.61 -0.90 -8.32
CA ILE A 37 1.26 -2.20 -8.23
C ILE A 37 2.39 -2.34 -9.26
N MET A 38 2.15 -1.91 -10.51
CA MET A 38 3.18 -1.95 -11.56
C MET A 38 4.39 -1.07 -11.20
N GLY A 39 4.14 0.14 -10.71
CA GLY A 39 5.18 1.06 -10.23
C GLY A 39 5.97 0.49 -9.06
N SER A 40 5.27 -0.07 -8.07
CA SER A 40 5.84 -0.74 -6.91
C SER A 40 6.71 -1.94 -7.29
N ILE A 41 6.27 -2.78 -8.23
CA ILE A 41 7.09 -3.89 -8.75
C ILE A 41 8.37 -3.37 -9.41
N ALA A 42 8.29 -2.31 -10.22
CA ALA A 42 9.45 -1.72 -10.86
C ALA A 42 10.44 -1.17 -9.82
N HIS A 43 9.92 -0.46 -8.81
CA HIS A 43 10.70 0.09 -7.71
C HIS A 43 11.42 -1.01 -6.91
N VAL A 44 10.70 -2.05 -6.50
CA VAL A 44 11.26 -3.17 -5.72
C VAL A 44 12.33 -3.93 -6.50
N LYS A 45 12.14 -4.15 -7.80
CA LYS A 45 13.17 -4.76 -8.66
C LYS A 45 14.43 -3.89 -8.72
N MET A 46 14.26 -2.57 -8.83
CA MET A 46 15.38 -1.63 -8.79
C MET A 46 16.11 -1.73 -7.43
N LEU A 47 15.39 -1.74 -6.30
CA LEU A 47 16.01 -1.87 -4.97
C LEU A 47 16.85 -3.15 -4.83
N GLY A 48 16.37 -4.27 -5.35
CA GLY A 48 17.13 -5.52 -5.40
C GLY A 48 18.38 -5.45 -6.29
N ASN A 49 18.27 -4.79 -7.45
CA ASN A 49 19.41 -4.59 -8.35
C ASN A 49 20.49 -3.67 -7.76
N GLN A 50 20.08 -2.64 -7.01
CA GLN A 50 20.98 -1.73 -6.29
C GLN A 50 21.51 -2.33 -4.98
N LYS A 51 21.10 -3.57 -4.62
CA LYS A 51 21.48 -4.24 -3.37
C LYS A 51 21.09 -3.47 -2.11
N ILE A 52 20.07 -2.62 -2.20
CA ILE A 52 19.45 -1.95 -1.04
C ILE A 52 18.68 -3.00 -0.22
N ILE A 53 18.08 -3.96 -0.91
CA ILE A 53 17.47 -5.16 -0.33
C ILE A 53 18.05 -6.41 -0.99
N LEU A 54 17.94 -7.56 -0.34
CA LEU A 54 18.37 -8.83 -0.91
C LEU A 54 17.46 -9.20 -2.08
N LYS A 55 18.03 -9.84 -3.11
CA LYS A 55 17.25 -10.32 -4.27
C LYS A 55 16.07 -11.19 -3.86
N LYS A 56 16.25 -12.06 -2.85
CA LYS A 56 15.18 -12.91 -2.31
C LYS A 56 14.04 -12.09 -1.68
N GLU A 57 14.34 -10.94 -1.08
CA GLU A 57 13.34 -10.04 -0.48
C GLU A 57 12.58 -9.31 -1.58
N ALA A 58 13.29 -8.82 -2.61
CA ALA A 58 12.66 -8.24 -3.79
C ALA A 58 11.70 -9.23 -4.48
N ASP A 59 12.13 -10.47 -4.69
CA ASP A 59 11.30 -11.52 -5.29
C ASP A 59 10.07 -11.86 -4.42
N ALA A 60 10.23 -11.88 -3.10
CA ALA A 60 9.12 -12.10 -2.17
C ALA A 60 8.09 -10.96 -2.22
N ILE A 61 8.54 -9.70 -2.23
CA ILE A 61 7.67 -8.53 -2.32
C ILE A 61 6.93 -8.51 -3.66
N VAL A 62 7.61 -8.79 -4.79
CA VAL A 62 6.95 -8.87 -6.12
C VAL A 62 5.88 -9.95 -6.14
N LYS A 63 6.12 -11.10 -5.52
CA LYS A 63 5.11 -12.16 -5.39
C LYS A 63 3.93 -11.72 -4.53
N GLY A 64 4.19 -11.01 -3.43
CA GLY A 64 3.17 -10.43 -2.56
C GLY A 64 2.28 -9.44 -3.32
N LEU A 65 2.87 -8.50 -4.04
CA LEU A 65 2.17 -7.49 -4.84
C LEU A 65 1.24 -8.13 -5.89
N LYS A 66 1.70 -9.16 -6.60
CA LYS A 66 0.86 -9.92 -7.55
C LYS A 66 -0.31 -10.63 -6.87
N LYS A 67 -0.12 -11.09 -5.63
CA LYS A 67 -1.20 -11.71 -4.84
C LYS A 67 -2.22 -10.65 -4.42
N VAL A 68 -1.78 -9.46 -4.04
CA VAL A 68 -2.67 -8.32 -3.76
C VAL A 68 -3.49 -7.97 -5.00
N GLU A 69 -2.85 -7.85 -6.17
CA GLU A 69 -3.52 -7.60 -7.45
C GLU A 69 -4.63 -8.63 -7.74
N ALA A 70 -4.32 -9.92 -7.59
CA ALA A 70 -5.30 -10.99 -7.81
C ALA A 70 -6.47 -10.95 -6.81
N GLU A 71 -6.24 -10.50 -5.57
CA GLU A 71 -7.31 -10.33 -4.57
C GLU A 71 -8.22 -9.16 -4.94
N ILE A 72 -7.66 -8.06 -5.45
CA ILE A 72 -8.41 -6.91 -5.97
C ILE A 72 -9.27 -7.34 -7.16
N GLU A 73 -8.68 -8.03 -8.14
CA GLU A 73 -9.37 -8.48 -9.36
C GLU A 73 -10.47 -9.53 -9.07
N SER A 74 -10.31 -10.34 -8.03
CA SER A 74 -11.31 -11.33 -7.62
C SER A 74 -12.39 -10.79 -6.67
N GLY A 75 -12.35 -9.50 -6.34
CA GLY A 75 -13.29 -8.87 -5.40
C GLY A 75 -13.13 -9.33 -3.94
N LYS A 76 -12.00 -9.95 -3.61
CA LYS A 76 -11.67 -10.44 -2.24
C LYS A 76 -10.87 -9.42 -1.43
N PHE A 77 -10.51 -8.30 -2.02
CA PHE A 77 -9.80 -7.22 -1.35
C PHE A 77 -10.79 -6.34 -0.58
N THR A 78 -10.58 -6.23 0.73
CA THR A 78 -11.37 -5.34 1.59
C THR A 78 -10.74 -3.96 1.60
N LEU A 79 -11.47 -2.97 1.07
CA LEU A 79 -11.12 -1.56 1.23
C LEU A 79 -11.40 -1.13 2.66
N ASP A 80 -10.41 -0.49 3.29
CA ASP A 80 -10.58 0.17 4.57
C ASP A 80 -10.39 1.67 4.34
N ILE A 81 -11.40 2.48 4.67
CA ILE A 81 -11.29 3.94 4.52
C ILE A 81 -10.19 4.54 5.39
N ALA A 82 -9.73 3.80 6.41
CA ALA A 82 -8.56 4.16 7.21
C ALA A 82 -7.24 4.13 6.41
N ASP A 83 -7.22 3.50 5.23
CA ASP A 83 -6.05 3.47 4.36
C ASP A 83 -5.80 4.84 3.68
N GLU A 84 -6.72 5.79 3.72
CA GLU A 84 -6.63 7.13 3.08
C GLU A 84 -6.64 7.08 1.54
N ASP A 85 -5.75 6.31 0.93
CA ASP A 85 -5.53 6.18 -0.52
C ASP A 85 -5.21 4.73 -0.93
N ILE A 86 -5.21 4.47 -2.24
CA ILE A 86 -4.92 3.13 -2.78
C ILE A 86 -3.49 2.65 -2.50
N HIS A 87 -2.53 3.56 -2.37
CA HIS A 87 -1.11 3.23 -2.16
C HIS A 87 -0.93 2.57 -0.79
N MET A 88 -1.47 3.22 0.24
CA MET A 88 -1.49 2.74 1.62
C MET A 88 -2.30 1.45 1.77
N ALA A 89 -3.41 1.30 1.05
CA ALA A 89 -4.21 0.08 1.06
C ALA A 89 -3.42 -1.14 0.53
N ILE A 90 -2.66 -0.94 -0.56
CA ILE A 90 -1.79 -1.96 -1.14
C ILE A 90 -0.64 -2.29 -0.17
N GLU A 91 -0.01 -1.27 0.43
CA GLU A 91 1.09 -1.45 1.39
C GLU A 91 0.64 -2.22 2.64
N ARG A 92 -0.48 -1.81 3.25
CA ARG A 92 -1.08 -2.52 4.39
C ARG A 92 -1.32 -3.98 4.02
N ARG A 93 -1.96 -4.21 2.87
CA ARG A 93 -2.31 -5.56 2.45
C ARG A 93 -1.08 -6.42 2.19
N LEU A 94 -0.03 -5.84 1.63
CA LEU A 94 1.25 -6.49 1.43
C LEU A 94 1.92 -6.88 2.76
N GLY A 95 1.87 -6.00 3.77
CA GLY A 95 2.43 -6.23 5.11
C GLY A 95 1.73 -7.33 5.92
N GLU A 96 0.52 -7.74 5.53
CA GLU A 96 -0.22 -8.87 6.11
C GLU A 96 0.15 -10.23 5.47
N LYS A 97 1.00 -10.26 4.44
CA LYS A 97 1.41 -11.46 3.71
C LYS A 97 2.76 -12.00 4.17
#